data_AF-A0A365N2I7-F1
#
_entry.id   AF-A0A365N2I7-F1
#
_cell.length_a   1.000
_cell.length_b   1.000
_cell.length_c   1.000
_cell.angle_alpha   90.00
_cell.angle_beta   90.00
_cell.angle_gamma   90.00
#
_symmetry.space_group_name_H-M   'P 1'
#
loop_
_entity.id
_entity.type
_entity.pdbx_description
1 polymer ?
#
loop_
_entity_poly.entity_id
_entity_poly.type
_entity_poly.pdbx_seq_one_letter_code
_entity_poly.pdbx_strand_id
1 'polypeptide(L)'
;MLLNVALLLHVAGAVAAANPPRPFSLPSSNNSGRAAAIEKTRQGFQYGVDDTLIGVNPWPSGPLGKKAVKAHYSAFEVSEAPVYKHIDEDAAKAQASLNGTLHLDSFEAYFKLYDGQWQNSVPYGLAEGVLRNAKSDLSFSMERLSVHPETLRRVRPDERVALRIDDKLAGKITTKTQRSLQKEGRLFIVDHSNLANLTLTKGRYAGACEALFFIHPVSQDFLPLAIRPNNGSPLIYTPLDEDNDWTLAKILLNMNDVWHNQWYHLAAAHISSDLVYMSATRSFSDMHPIWGLIRRLGVNSFAYRVGASVSLVNRGGDIEKNFAWNGEQAIKYSKQVWQSECAPWQANYLEAKLTRRGLINCDYGPELKSFPYYDDVSVILGALRTFITHYVDAYYPSDDAVAADDEILAWFHEAAHAASIVDFPDSISTKSELVAVLTHHAYLISILHGSLNSNSLVHYSAVLPMHPLSLYQPLPKDKGISSLESFLPDLEASIQQIALVTAFNQAQMADTTDSLRFLFNEPEFYSRINKKARVAVEGYSATLSEFSKDVKERRLGDNGLSLGMPFVWNVFDPSTAPGILAA
;
A
#
# COMPACT_ATOMS: atom_id res chain seq x y z
N MET A 1 2.83 11.02 25.71
CA MET A 1 2.24 10.61 27.00
C MET A 1 2.97 9.33 27.42
N LEU A 2 3.87 9.40 28.41
CA LEU A 2 4.89 8.37 28.68
C LEU A 2 4.57 7.50 29.92
N LEU A 3 4.94 6.22 29.79
CA LEU A 3 5.23 5.17 30.78
C LEU A 3 4.10 4.55 31.65
N ASN A 4 3.81 3.29 31.35
CA ASN A 4 4.08 2.17 32.27
C ASN A 4 4.26 0.87 31.46
N VAL A 5 5.51 0.47 31.23
CA VAL A 5 5.88 -0.78 30.54
C VAL A 5 6.14 -1.84 31.59
N ALA A 6 5.27 -2.85 31.66
CA ALA A 6 5.54 -4.11 32.34
C ALA A 6 4.93 -5.27 31.54
N LEU A 7 5.83 -6.07 30.95
CA LEU A 7 5.72 -7.47 30.53
C LEU A 7 4.34 -7.99 30.08
N LEU A 8 4.13 -8.16 28.77
CA LEU A 8 3.02 -8.97 28.23
C LEU A 8 3.50 -9.95 27.16
N LEU A 9 3.42 -11.23 27.53
CA LEU A 9 3.66 -12.42 26.72
C LEU A 9 2.65 -12.55 25.56
N HIS A 10 3.16 -13.07 24.44
CA HIS A 10 2.44 -13.42 23.21
C HIS A 10 1.15 -14.21 23.46
N VAL A 11 0.04 -13.75 22.88
CA VAL A 11 -1.30 -14.34 23.03
C VAL A 11 -1.61 -15.44 22.01
N ALA A 12 -0.59 -16.02 21.39
CA ALA A 12 -0.68 -17.37 20.82
C ALA A 12 -0.18 -18.47 21.81
N GLY A 13 0.49 -18.08 22.91
CA GLY A 13 1.10 -19.00 23.88
C GLY A 13 0.31 -19.26 25.17
N ALA A 14 -0.92 -18.78 25.29
CA ALA A 14 -1.66 -18.84 26.56
C ALA A 14 -2.25 -20.22 26.92
N VAL A 15 -1.71 -21.30 26.34
CA VAL A 15 -1.76 -22.68 26.88
C VAL A 15 -0.43 -23.41 26.58
N ALA A 16 0.75 -22.84 26.82
CA ALA A 16 2.00 -23.62 26.81
C ALA A 16 3.20 -22.91 27.47
N ALA A 17 3.11 -22.52 28.74
CA ALA A 17 4.31 -22.23 29.53
C ALA A 17 4.80 -23.54 30.18
N ALA A 18 5.53 -24.37 29.42
CA ALA A 18 6.37 -25.48 29.95
C ALA A 18 7.24 -26.21 28.90
N ASN A 19 7.00 -26.08 27.59
CA ASN A 19 7.73 -26.82 26.55
C ASN A 19 8.14 -25.90 25.38
N PRO A 20 9.27 -26.17 24.70
CA PRO A 20 9.63 -25.46 23.48
C PRO A 20 8.50 -25.60 22.42
N PRO A 21 8.27 -24.59 21.57
CA PRO A 21 7.23 -24.63 20.57
C PRO A 21 7.41 -25.84 19.66
N ARG A 22 6.32 -26.58 19.43
CA ARG A 22 6.38 -27.83 18.69
C ARG A 22 6.65 -27.57 17.19
N PRO A 23 7.44 -28.43 16.51
CA PRO A 23 7.59 -28.35 15.06
C PRO A 23 6.26 -28.38 14.33
N PHE A 24 6.20 -27.71 13.18
CA PHE A 24 5.01 -27.75 12.35
C PHE A 24 4.81 -29.15 11.74
N SER A 25 3.55 -29.58 11.66
CA SER A 25 3.13 -30.88 11.15
C SER A 25 1.70 -30.81 10.60
N LEU A 26 1.36 -31.68 9.65
CA LEU A 26 -0.01 -31.85 9.16
C LEU A 26 -0.89 -32.60 10.18
N PRO A 27 -2.23 -32.47 10.12
CA PRO A 27 -3.13 -33.34 10.86
C PRO A 27 -2.87 -34.82 10.52
N SER A 28 -3.15 -35.68 11.50
CA SER A 28 -3.17 -37.14 11.30
C SER A 28 -4.40 -37.70 12.01
N SER A 29 -4.94 -38.80 11.49
CA SER A 29 -6.23 -39.38 11.88
C SER A 29 -6.41 -39.67 13.38
N ASN A 30 -5.34 -39.67 14.18
CA ASN A 30 -5.33 -40.06 15.59
C ASN A 30 -5.05 -38.91 16.58
N ASN A 31 -5.04 -37.64 16.15
CA ASN A 31 -4.64 -36.53 17.00
C ASN A 31 -5.82 -35.73 17.59
N SER A 32 -6.60 -36.37 18.48
CA SER A 32 -7.76 -35.77 19.16
C SER A 32 -7.43 -34.45 19.90
N GLY A 33 -6.17 -34.27 20.30
CA GLY A 33 -5.69 -33.03 20.92
C GLY A 33 -5.70 -31.82 19.98
N ARG A 34 -5.47 -31.99 18.67
CA ARG A 34 -5.55 -30.90 17.68
C ARG A 34 -6.98 -30.40 17.54
N ALA A 35 -7.91 -31.32 17.27
CA ALA A 35 -9.32 -31.00 17.10
C ALA A 35 -9.91 -30.30 18.35
N ALA A 36 -9.59 -30.81 19.55
CA ALA A 36 -10.03 -30.19 20.80
C ALA A 36 -9.44 -28.77 21.00
N ALA A 37 -8.19 -28.54 20.60
CA ALA A 37 -7.57 -27.21 20.67
C ALA A 37 -8.22 -26.23 19.69
N ILE A 38 -8.49 -26.65 18.45
CA ILE A 38 -9.19 -25.84 17.45
C ILE A 38 -10.59 -25.47 17.95
N GLU A 39 -11.33 -26.42 18.49
CA GLU A 39 -12.69 -26.16 19.02
C GLU A 39 -12.66 -25.17 20.19
N LYS A 40 -11.70 -25.30 21.11
CA LYS A 40 -11.49 -24.32 22.18
C LYS A 40 -11.18 -22.93 21.61
N THR A 41 -10.38 -22.84 20.55
CA THR A 41 -10.12 -21.56 19.86
C THR A 41 -11.40 -21.01 19.26
N ARG A 42 -12.22 -21.81 18.56
CA ARG A 42 -13.50 -21.36 17.97
C ARG A 42 -14.49 -20.83 19.01
N GLN A 43 -14.53 -21.43 20.19
CA GLN A 43 -15.40 -20.98 21.28
C GLN A 43 -14.95 -19.63 21.85
N GLY A 44 -13.63 -19.39 21.95
CA GLY A 44 -13.09 -18.17 22.53
C GLY A 44 -12.79 -17.03 21.55
N PHE A 45 -12.50 -17.36 20.29
CA PHE A 45 -12.19 -16.42 19.21
C PHE A 45 -13.34 -16.44 18.21
N GLN A 46 -14.25 -15.48 18.32
CA GLN A 46 -15.51 -15.43 17.59
C GLN A 46 -15.48 -14.29 16.55
N TYR A 47 -16.38 -14.35 15.56
CA TYR A 47 -16.67 -13.18 14.72
C TYR A 47 -17.67 -12.29 15.45
N GLY A 48 -17.36 -11.00 15.57
CA GLY A 48 -18.26 -10.01 16.14
C GLY A 48 -18.36 -8.76 15.28
N VAL A 49 -19.08 -7.77 15.81
CA VAL A 49 -19.13 -6.43 15.25
C VAL A 49 -17.79 -5.74 15.50
N ASP A 50 -17.27 -5.08 14.47
CA ASP A 50 -16.09 -4.23 14.58
C ASP A 50 -16.36 -3.07 15.54
N ASP A 51 -15.66 -3.09 16.67
CA ASP A 51 -15.72 -2.06 17.72
C ASP A 51 -14.70 -0.93 17.49
N THR A 52 -13.93 -1.00 16.39
CA THR A 52 -13.11 0.12 15.89
C THR A 52 -13.96 1.12 15.11
N LEU A 53 -13.40 2.28 14.76
CA LEU A 53 -14.12 3.28 13.96
C LEU A 53 -14.27 2.86 12.48
N ILE A 54 -13.54 1.83 12.02
CA ILE A 54 -13.46 1.45 10.61
C ILE A 54 -14.77 0.77 10.14
N GLY A 55 -15.24 -0.24 10.86
CA GLY A 55 -16.59 -0.80 10.72
C GLY A 55 -16.92 -1.36 9.33
N VAL A 56 -15.98 -2.05 8.66
CA VAL A 56 -16.15 -2.56 7.28
C VAL A 56 -16.55 -4.04 7.22
N ASN A 57 -15.92 -4.89 8.03
CA ASN A 57 -16.04 -6.35 8.00
C ASN A 57 -16.14 -6.92 9.43
N PRO A 58 -16.43 -8.23 9.60
CA PRO A 58 -16.39 -8.88 10.91
C PRO A 58 -15.04 -8.68 11.63
N TRP A 59 -15.09 -8.68 12.97
CA TRP A 59 -13.94 -8.37 13.83
C TRP A 59 -13.76 -9.40 14.94
N PRO A 60 -12.53 -9.62 15.46
CA PRO A 60 -12.32 -10.59 16.54
C PRO A 60 -13.12 -10.26 17.80
N SER A 61 -13.90 -11.22 18.26
CA SER A 61 -14.69 -11.13 19.48
C SER A 61 -14.52 -12.37 20.36
N GLY A 62 -15.28 -12.44 21.45
CA GLY A 62 -15.07 -13.44 22.50
C GLY A 62 -13.80 -13.21 23.33
N PRO A 63 -13.58 -14.00 24.41
CA PRO A 63 -12.47 -13.81 25.33
C PRO A 63 -11.08 -13.93 24.68
N LEU A 64 -10.88 -14.85 23.74
CA LEU A 64 -9.60 -15.03 23.04
C LEU A 64 -9.42 -13.99 21.93
N GLY A 65 -10.47 -13.65 21.18
CA GLY A 65 -10.40 -12.60 20.15
C GLY A 65 -10.01 -11.24 20.72
N LYS A 66 -10.69 -10.80 21.78
CA LYS A 66 -10.36 -9.56 22.49
C LYS A 66 -8.93 -9.56 23.05
N LYS A 67 -8.49 -10.71 23.57
CA LYS A 67 -7.13 -10.88 24.09
C LYS A 67 -6.09 -10.78 22.97
N ALA A 68 -6.37 -11.34 21.79
CA ALA A 68 -5.49 -11.28 20.61
C ALA A 68 -5.36 -9.83 20.10
N VAL A 69 -6.47 -9.12 19.93
CA VAL A 69 -6.47 -7.69 19.52
C VAL A 69 -5.62 -6.87 20.49
N LYS A 70 -5.84 -7.01 21.80
CA LYS A 70 -5.05 -6.31 22.81
C LYS A 70 -3.55 -6.63 22.70
N ALA A 71 -3.20 -7.90 22.49
CA ALA A 71 -1.81 -8.31 22.41
C ALA A 71 -1.10 -7.78 21.18
N HIS A 72 -1.76 -7.83 20.02
CA HIS A 72 -1.22 -7.27 18.78
C HIS A 72 -1.05 -5.76 18.89
N TYR A 73 -2.04 -5.05 19.45
CA TYR A 73 -1.93 -3.61 19.67
C TYR A 73 -0.82 -3.23 20.67
N SER A 74 -0.67 -3.96 21.77
CA SER A 74 0.45 -3.72 22.71
C SER A 74 1.82 -4.02 22.11
N ALA A 75 1.94 -5.02 21.22
CA ALA A 75 3.18 -5.30 20.50
C ALA A 75 3.53 -4.18 19.51
N PHE A 76 2.52 -3.70 18.78
CA PHE A 76 2.63 -2.53 17.91
C PHE A 76 3.08 -1.27 18.67
N GLU A 77 2.48 -0.95 19.81
CA GLU A 77 2.89 0.23 20.60
C GLU A 77 4.37 0.17 21.02
N VAL A 78 4.88 -1.04 21.29
CA VAL A 78 6.30 -1.25 21.61
C VAL A 78 7.18 -1.10 20.37
N SER A 79 6.76 -1.61 19.20
CA SER A 79 7.54 -1.50 17.95
C SER A 79 7.62 -0.07 17.43
N GLU A 80 6.54 0.71 17.54
CA GLU A 80 6.48 2.07 17.00
C GLU A 80 7.00 3.16 17.95
N ALA A 81 7.19 2.85 19.25
CA ALA A 81 7.67 3.85 20.21
C ALA A 81 9.00 4.55 19.79
N PRO A 82 10.01 3.84 19.25
CA PRO A 82 11.22 4.49 18.73
C PRO A 82 10.95 5.40 17.52
N VAL A 83 10.03 5.01 16.64
CA VAL A 83 9.64 5.77 15.45
C VAL A 83 9.04 7.12 15.87
N TYR A 84 8.01 7.08 16.73
CA TYR A 84 7.37 8.30 17.23
C TYR A 84 8.36 9.21 17.96
N LYS A 85 9.30 8.63 18.71
CA LYS A 85 10.34 9.42 19.37
C LYS A 85 11.22 10.19 18.37
N HIS A 86 11.68 9.53 17.31
CA HIS A 86 12.50 10.19 16.28
C HIS A 86 11.73 11.32 15.58
N ILE A 87 10.44 11.12 15.36
CA ILE A 87 9.58 12.12 14.70
C ILE A 87 9.39 13.33 15.59
N ASP A 88 9.11 13.14 16.87
CA ASP A 88 8.99 14.24 17.82
C ASP A 88 10.28 15.07 17.87
N GLU A 89 11.45 14.41 17.89
CA GLU A 89 12.76 15.06 17.89
C GLU A 89 13.03 15.83 16.58
N ASP A 90 12.77 15.20 15.43
CA ASP A 90 13.00 15.80 14.12
C ASP A 90 12.01 16.94 13.80
N ALA A 91 10.74 16.80 14.17
CA ALA A 91 9.73 17.84 14.00
C ALA A 91 10.06 19.06 14.88
N ALA A 92 10.49 18.84 16.13
CA ALA A 92 10.95 19.92 17.00
C ALA A 92 12.18 20.64 16.43
N LYS A 93 13.14 19.89 15.87
CA LYS A 93 14.32 20.45 15.18
C LYS A 93 13.93 21.27 13.94
N ALA A 94 13.04 20.75 13.11
CA ALA A 94 12.53 21.45 11.93
C ALA A 94 11.82 22.74 12.33
N GLN A 95 10.92 22.68 13.32
CA GLN A 95 10.22 23.86 13.83
C GLN A 95 11.20 24.91 14.37
N ALA A 96 12.20 24.51 15.17
CA ALA A 96 13.16 25.44 15.76
C ALA A 96 14.10 26.07 14.72
N SER A 97 14.51 25.32 13.69
CA SER A 97 15.48 25.79 12.69
C SER A 97 14.86 26.55 11.53
N LEU A 98 13.61 26.26 11.16
CA LEU A 98 12.95 26.85 10.00
C LEU A 98 12.03 28.02 10.37
N ASN A 99 11.45 28.03 11.57
CA ASN A 99 10.52 29.09 11.97
C ASN A 99 11.21 30.47 12.01
N GLY A 100 10.58 31.45 11.38
CA GLY A 100 11.13 32.80 11.22
C GLY A 100 12.34 32.91 10.27
N THR A 101 12.81 31.79 9.70
CA THR A 101 13.97 31.74 8.80
C THR A 101 13.59 31.33 7.39
N LEU A 102 12.67 30.37 7.24
CA LEU A 102 12.16 29.91 5.95
C LEU A 102 10.83 30.58 5.64
N HIS A 103 10.77 31.26 4.49
CA HIS A 103 9.54 31.75 3.89
C HIS A 103 9.20 30.86 2.68
N LEU A 104 8.00 30.29 2.66
CA LEU A 104 7.54 29.43 1.55
C LEU A 104 6.90 30.29 0.47
N ASP A 105 7.70 31.19 -0.11
CA ASP A 105 7.29 32.20 -1.11
C ASP A 105 7.57 31.79 -2.57
N SER A 106 8.13 30.60 -2.75
CA SER A 106 8.37 29.96 -4.05
C SER A 106 8.25 28.44 -3.94
N PHE A 107 7.97 27.77 -5.06
CA PHE A 107 7.94 26.31 -5.16
C PHE A 107 9.24 25.66 -4.63
N GLU A 108 10.40 26.20 -5.00
CA GLU A 108 11.72 25.68 -4.57
C GLU A 108 12.00 25.90 -3.09
N ALA A 109 11.36 26.87 -2.43
CA ALA A 109 11.51 27.09 -0.99
C ALA A 109 11.08 25.86 -0.17
N TYR A 110 10.10 25.08 -0.66
CA TYR A 110 9.66 23.82 -0.03
C TYR A 110 10.78 22.77 0.02
N PHE A 111 11.80 22.84 -0.84
CA PHE A 111 12.90 21.87 -0.81
C PHE A 111 13.70 21.99 0.49
N LYS A 112 13.70 23.16 1.14
CA LYS A 112 14.37 23.40 2.42
C LYS A 112 13.67 22.74 3.60
N LEU A 113 12.45 22.22 3.43
CA LEU A 113 11.78 21.38 4.42
C LEU A 113 12.50 20.02 4.61
N TYR A 114 13.33 19.62 3.66
CA TYR A 114 14.04 18.33 3.64
C TYR A 114 15.56 18.46 3.82
N ASP A 115 16.14 19.62 3.52
CA ASP A 115 17.59 19.86 3.54
C ASP A 115 18.17 19.81 4.97
N GLY A 116 18.84 18.70 5.32
CA GLY A 116 19.42 18.47 6.66
C GLY A 116 18.38 18.23 7.77
N GLN A 117 17.11 18.03 7.40
CA GLN A 117 15.99 17.76 8.29
C GLN A 117 15.68 16.25 8.33
N TRP A 118 14.86 15.83 9.31
CA TRP A 118 14.32 14.46 9.40
C TRP A 118 15.37 13.34 9.43
N GLN A 119 16.57 13.62 9.97
CA GLN A 119 17.71 12.70 9.84
C GLN A 119 17.58 11.45 10.71
N ASN A 120 16.82 11.50 11.80
CA ASN A 120 16.60 10.34 12.66
C ASN A 120 15.49 9.45 12.07
N SER A 121 14.47 10.07 11.51
CA SER A 121 13.28 9.38 11.02
C SER A 121 13.37 8.96 9.54
N VAL A 122 14.13 9.71 8.73
CA VAL A 122 14.35 9.49 7.29
C VAL A 122 15.86 9.53 6.99
N PRO A 123 16.65 8.59 7.54
CA PRO A 123 18.11 8.66 7.51
C PRO A 123 18.72 8.59 6.10
N TYR A 124 17.98 8.07 5.12
CA TYR A 124 18.41 7.97 3.73
C TYR A 124 18.02 9.19 2.87
N GLY A 125 17.24 10.13 3.44
CA GLY A 125 16.71 11.28 2.72
C GLY A 125 15.78 10.90 1.55
N LEU A 126 15.43 11.88 0.73
CA LEU A 126 14.64 11.65 -0.48
C LEU A 126 15.52 11.10 -1.60
N ALA A 127 14.96 10.21 -2.42
CA ALA A 127 15.66 9.66 -3.57
C ALA A 127 16.00 10.74 -4.61
N GLU A 128 17.06 10.49 -5.37
CA GLU A 128 17.52 11.41 -6.41
C GLU A 128 16.39 11.70 -7.43
N GLY A 129 16.26 12.98 -7.81
CA GLY A 129 15.26 13.43 -8.79
C GLY A 129 13.87 13.70 -8.23
N VAL A 130 13.48 13.12 -7.09
CA VAL A 130 12.12 13.27 -6.52
C VAL A 130 11.73 14.74 -6.36
N LEU A 131 12.58 15.57 -5.75
CA LEU A 131 12.30 17.01 -5.62
C LEU A 131 12.60 17.80 -6.90
N ARG A 132 13.82 17.64 -7.43
CA ARG A 132 14.34 18.50 -8.50
C ARG A 132 13.57 18.35 -9.82
N ASN A 133 13.04 17.16 -10.07
CA ASN A 133 12.29 16.86 -11.29
C ASN A 133 10.78 16.76 -11.04
N ALA A 134 10.28 17.13 -9.85
CA ALA A 134 8.88 16.95 -9.45
C ALA A 134 7.88 17.62 -10.42
N LYS A 135 8.26 18.76 -11.03
CA LYS A 135 7.43 19.46 -12.03
C LYS A 135 7.42 18.80 -13.40
N SER A 136 8.31 17.87 -13.73
CA SER A 136 8.36 17.24 -15.05
C SER A 136 7.10 16.41 -15.31
N ASP A 137 6.54 16.55 -16.51
CA ASP A 137 5.38 15.77 -16.95
C ASP A 137 5.69 14.27 -17.03
N LEU A 138 6.94 13.92 -17.33
CA LEU A 138 7.38 12.53 -17.29
C LEU A 138 7.45 12.00 -15.84
N SER A 139 7.92 12.79 -14.87
CA SER A 139 7.87 12.39 -13.44
C SER A 139 6.43 12.10 -13.03
N PHE A 140 5.57 13.09 -13.28
CA PHE A 140 4.16 13.06 -12.91
C PHE A 140 3.44 11.86 -13.53
N SER A 141 3.58 11.63 -14.83
CA SER A 141 2.94 10.46 -15.46
C SER A 141 3.52 9.15 -14.95
N MET A 142 4.84 9.03 -14.82
CA MET A 142 5.48 7.79 -14.36
C MET A 142 5.18 7.43 -12.90
N GLU A 143 4.77 8.38 -12.05
CA GLU A 143 4.20 8.09 -10.73
C GLU A 143 3.03 7.09 -10.84
N ARG A 144 2.20 7.13 -11.90
CA ARG A 144 1.05 6.21 -12.08
C ARG A 144 1.47 4.79 -12.51
N LEU A 145 2.76 4.62 -12.84
CA LEU A 145 3.40 3.35 -13.15
C LEU A 145 4.43 2.95 -12.08
N SER A 146 4.47 3.66 -10.95
CA SER A 146 5.37 3.42 -9.81
C SER A 146 4.65 3.69 -8.47
N VAL A 147 4.60 4.96 -8.06
CA VAL A 147 4.11 5.49 -6.78
C VAL A 147 2.60 5.32 -6.56
N HIS A 148 1.79 5.46 -7.62
CA HIS A 148 0.33 5.38 -7.61
C HIS A 148 -0.18 4.28 -8.57
N PRO A 149 0.16 3.00 -8.34
CA PRO A 149 -0.01 1.94 -9.33
C PRO A 149 -1.46 1.41 -9.42
N GLU A 150 -2.38 1.83 -8.55
CA GLU A 150 -3.70 1.19 -8.39
C GLU A 150 -4.84 1.86 -9.17
N THR A 151 -4.67 3.11 -9.62
CA THR A 151 -5.77 3.91 -10.20
C THR A 151 -5.76 3.95 -11.73
N LEU A 152 -4.59 3.80 -12.36
CA LEU A 152 -4.45 3.87 -13.81
C LEU A 152 -5.10 2.66 -14.51
N ARG A 153 -5.81 2.93 -15.60
CA ARG A 153 -6.25 1.90 -16.56
C ARG A 153 -6.19 2.42 -17.99
N ARG A 154 -6.01 1.50 -18.95
CA ARG A 154 -6.13 1.79 -20.38
C ARG A 154 -7.60 1.95 -20.76
N VAL A 155 -7.89 2.91 -21.63
CA VAL A 155 -9.23 3.15 -22.17
C VAL A 155 -9.46 2.21 -23.34
N ARG A 156 -10.60 1.50 -23.36
CA ARG A 156 -10.92 0.61 -24.49
C ARG A 156 -11.27 1.41 -25.76
N PRO A 157 -11.02 0.87 -26.97
CA PRO A 157 -11.27 1.59 -28.22
C PRO A 157 -12.71 2.10 -28.41
N ASP A 158 -13.68 1.40 -27.82
CA ASP A 158 -15.12 1.65 -27.90
C ASP A 158 -15.71 2.34 -26.65
N GLU A 159 -14.90 2.54 -25.60
CA GLU A 159 -15.36 3.12 -24.34
C GLU A 159 -15.76 4.60 -24.49
N ARG A 160 -16.84 5.02 -23.82
CA ARG A 160 -17.19 6.44 -23.76
C ARG A 160 -16.41 7.12 -22.64
N VAL A 161 -15.40 7.91 -23.02
CA VAL A 161 -14.69 8.82 -22.09
C VAL A 161 -15.47 10.13 -21.93
N ALA A 162 -15.69 10.56 -20.68
CA ALA A 162 -16.39 11.81 -20.35
C ALA A 162 -15.48 13.04 -20.51
N LEU A 163 -14.21 12.95 -20.07
CA LEU A 163 -13.21 13.97 -20.28
C LEU A 163 -12.82 14.08 -21.76
N ARG A 164 -13.12 15.22 -22.39
CA ARG A 164 -12.86 15.50 -23.81
C ARG A 164 -12.02 16.75 -23.96
N ILE A 165 -11.01 16.67 -24.82
CA ILE A 165 -10.20 17.82 -25.23
C ILE A 165 -10.43 18.15 -26.71
N ASP A 166 -10.22 19.42 -27.08
CA ASP A 166 -10.27 19.86 -28.46
C ASP A 166 -9.21 19.14 -29.32
N ASP A 167 -9.59 18.74 -30.54
CA ASP A 167 -8.72 17.95 -31.42
C ASP A 167 -7.45 18.70 -31.85
N LYS A 168 -7.50 20.04 -31.99
CA LYS A 168 -6.30 20.83 -32.33
C LYS A 168 -5.36 20.89 -31.14
N LEU A 169 -5.90 21.03 -29.92
CA LEU A 169 -5.11 21.00 -28.69
C LEU A 169 -4.45 19.63 -28.50
N ALA A 170 -5.22 18.55 -28.65
CA ALA A 170 -4.71 17.18 -28.61
C ALA A 170 -3.60 16.97 -29.66
N GLY A 171 -3.79 17.48 -30.87
CA GLY A 171 -2.82 17.37 -31.95
C GLY A 171 -1.48 18.06 -31.65
N LYS A 172 -1.51 19.21 -30.96
CA LYS A 172 -0.28 19.93 -30.55
C LYS A 172 0.52 19.17 -29.50
N ILE A 173 -0.16 18.46 -28.59
CA ILE A 173 0.49 17.71 -27.50
C ILE A 173 0.95 16.33 -27.98
N THR A 174 0.14 15.68 -28.82
CA THR A 174 0.25 14.23 -29.07
C THR A 174 0.51 13.84 -30.51
N THR A 175 0.47 14.78 -31.46
CA THR A 175 0.42 14.56 -32.93
C THR A 175 -0.85 13.89 -33.45
N LYS A 176 -1.79 13.53 -32.58
CA LYS A 176 -3.04 12.83 -32.90
C LYS A 176 -4.22 13.45 -32.16
N THR A 177 -5.43 13.06 -32.54
CA THR A 177 -6.62 13.40 -31.73
C THR A 177 -6.75 12.44 -30.55
N GLN A 178 -7.46 12.87 -29.50
CA GLN A 178 -7.79 11.99 -28.35
C GLN A 178 -8.46 10.69 -28.83
N ARG A 179 -9.37 10.78 -29.81
CA ARG A 179 -10.07 9.62 -30.36
C ARG A 179 -9.15 8.67 -31.11
N SER A 180 -8.15 9.17 -31.84
CA SER A 180 -7.16 8.32 -32.52
C SER A 180 -6.30 7.58 -31.50
N LEU A 181 -5.83 8.27 -30.46
CA LEU A 181 -5.09 7.64 -29.36
C LEU A 181 -5.91 6.51 -28.71
N GLN A 182 -7.19 6.77 -28.42
CA GLN A 182 -8.08 5.76 -27.87
C GLN A 182 -8.26 4.54 -28.77
N LYS A 183 -8.51 4.76 -30.07
CA LYS A 183 -8.67 3.66 -31.05
C LYS A 183 -7.42 2.81 -31.21
N GLU A 184 -6.24 3.42 -31.07
CA GLU A 184 -4.94 2.75 -31.11
C GLU A 184 -4.54 2.15 -29.75
N GLY A 185 -5.43 2.18 -28.76
CA GLY A 185 -5.17 1.70 -27.40
C GLY A 185 -4.08 2.49 -26.68
N ARG A 186 -3.78 3.72 -27.10
CA ARG A 186 -2.73 4.57 -26.50
C ARG A 186 -3.24 5.49 -25.41
N LEU A 187 -4.55 5.53 -25.14
CA LEU A 187 -5.16 6.43 -24.14
C LEU A 187 -5.40 5.70 -22.81
N PHE A 188 -5.12 6.36 -21.71
CA PHE A 188 -5.30 5.87 -20.34
C PHE A 188 -6.04 6.92 -19.51
N ILE A 189 -6.66 6.47 -18.42
CA ILE A 189 -7.43 7.32 -17.52
C ILE A 189 -7.14 6.98 -16.05
N VAL A 190 -7.12 8.03 -15.23
CA VAL A 190 -7.30 8.00 -13.78
C VAL A 190 -8.59 8.76 -13.47
N ASP A 191 -9.48 8.18 -12.67
CA ASP A 191 -10.80 8.74 -12.37
C ASP A 191 -11.06 8.73 -10.86
N HIS A 192 -10.94 9.92 -10.25
CA HIS A 192 -11.26 10.21 -8.85
C HIS A 192 -12.53 11.06 -8.72
N SER A 193 -13.40 11.04 -9.74
CA SER A 193 -14.63 11.85 -9.73
C SER A 193 -15.60 11.49 -8.59
N ASN A 194 -15.49 10.28 -8.04
CA ASN A 194 -16.25 9.82 -6.88
C ASN A 194 -15.94 10.60 -5.59
N LEU A 195 -14.77 11.24 -5.50
CA LEU A 195 -14.38 12.08 -4.34
C LEU A 195 -15.26 13.33 -4.19
N ALA A 196 -15.97 13.73 -5.24
CA ALA A 196 -16.97 14.80 -5.18
C ALA A 196 -18.13 14.50 -4.21
N ASN A 197 -18.30 13.24 -3.81
CA ASN A 197 -19.33 12.81 -2.85
C ASN A 197 -18.89 12.89 -1.38
N LEU A 198 -17.66 13.36 -1.14
CA LEU A 198 -17.09 13.51 0.20
C LEU A 198 -17.14 14.98 0.65
N THR A 199 -17.37 15.18 1.95
CA THR A 199 -17.46 16.52 2.54
C THR A 199 -16.08 17.02 2.95
N LEU A 200 -15.66 18.16 2.40
CA LEU A 200 -14.40 18.81 2.76
C LEU A 200 -14.40 19.30 4.21
N THR A 201 -13.24 19.18 4.86
CA THR A 201 -12.98 19.82 6.14
C THR A 201 -13.01 21.35 5.97
N LYS A 202 -13.55 22.08 6.96
CA LYS A 202 -13.66 23.54 6.87
C LYS A 202 -12.29 24.19 6.67
N GLY A 203 -12.16 25.08 5.67
CA GLY A 203 -10.90 25.77 5.36
C GLY A 203 -9.89 24.91 4.62
N ARG A 204 -10.27 23.68 4.25
CA ARG A 204 -9.50 22.75 3.43
C ARG A 204 -10.19 22.57 2.09
N TYR A 205 -9.40 22.38 1.04
CA TYR A 205 -9.90 22.24 -0.32
C TYR A 205 -9.24 21.08 -1.04
N ALA A 206 -9.99 20.43 -1.92
CA ALA A 206 -9.50 19.41 -2.83
C ALA A 206 -10.30 19.36 -4.13
N GLY A 207 -9.72 18.71 -5.14
CA GLY A 207 -10.40 18.32 -6.36
C GLY A 207 -11.06 16.94 -6.26
N ALA A 208 -11.74 16.56 -7.34
CA ALA A 208 -12.20 15.20 -7.62
C ALA A 208 -11.88 14.92 -9.10
N CYS A 209 -10.60 14.68 -9.34
CA CYS A 209 -10.01 14.81 -10.65
C CYS A 209 -10.34 13.65 -11.58
N GLU A 210 -10.49 13.96 -12.87
CA GLU A 210 -10.33 12.97 -13.94
C GLU A 210 -9.13 13.38 -14.78
N ALA A 211 -8.29 12.43 -15.16
CA ALA A 211 -7.09 12.72 -15.90
C ALA A 211 -6.84 11.72 -17.03
N LEU A 212 -6.42 12.24 -18.18
CA LEU A 212 -6.01 11.45 -19.33
C LEU A 212 -4.49 11.41 -19.42
N PHE A 213 -3.98 10.22 -19.72
CA PHE A 213 -2.58 9.97 -20.04
C PHE A 213 -2.50 9.23 -21.37
N PHE A 214 -1.33 9.21 -22.00
CA PHE A 214 -1.16 8.54 -23.29
C PHE A 214 0.27 8.03 -23.51
N ILE A 215 0.40 7.01 -24.36
CA ILE A 215 1.69 6.64 -24.95
C ILE A 215 1.92 7.50 -26.19
N HIS A 216 2.96 8.33 -26.15
CA HIS A 216 3.26 9.26 -27.24
C HIS A 216 3.59 8.49 -28.54
N PRO A 217 2.94 8.79 -29.69
CA PRO A 217 3.09 8.00 -30.91
C PRO A 217 4.51 7.91 -31.49
N VAL A 218 5.37 8.89 -31.18
CA VAL A 218 6.76 8.95 -31.64
C VAL A 218 7.73 8.42 -30.58
N SER A 219 7.91 9.15 -29.46
CA SER A 219 8.88 8.75 -28.41
C SER A 219 8.54 7.47 -27.64
N GLN A 220 7.28 7.00 -27.72
CA GLN A 220 6.72 5.90 -26.90
C GLN A 220 6.74 6.17 -25.39
N ASP A 221 7.00 7.40 -24.95
CA ASP A 221 6.93 7.73 -23.53
C ASP A 221 5.47 7.81 -23.07
N PHE A 222 5.24 7.41 -21.82
CA PHE A 222 3.96 7.59 -21.15
C PHE A 222 3.90 9.01 -20.60
N LEU A 223 2.92 9.81 -21.01
CA LEU A 223 2.83 11.25 -20.73
C LEU A 223 1.40 11.68 -20.33
N PRO A 224 1.25 12.78 -19.57
CA PRO A 224 -0.06 13.34 -19.25
C PRO A 224 -0.63 14.09 -20.46
N LEU A 225 -1.96 14.08 -20.58
CA LEU A 225 -2.67 14.74 -21.67
C LEU A 225 -3.60 15.86 -21.16
N ALA A 226 -4.43 15.56 -20.16
CA ALA A 226 -5.41 16.51 -19.66
C ALA A 226 -5.85 16.17 -18.23
N ILE A 227 -6.20 17.19 -17.44
CA ILE A 227 -6.75 17.03 -16.09
C ILE A 227 -7.97 17.93 -15.96
N ARG A 228 -9.10 17.35 -15.55
CA ARG A 228 -10.29 18.06 -15.08
C ARG A 228 -10.26 18.06 -13.54
N PRO A 229 -10.24 19.22 -12.87
CA PRO A 229 -9.98 19.31 -11.43
C PRO A 229 -11.15 18.83 -10.56
N ASN A 230 -12.38 18.83 -11.09
CA ASN A 230 -13.56 18.39 -10.36
C ASN A 230 -14.65 17.94 -11.34
N ASN A 231 -15.53 17.04 -10.90
CA ASN A 231 -16.66 16.57 -11.70
C ASN A 231 -17.54 17.77 -12.11
N GLY A 232 -17.82 17.89 -13.41
CA GLY A 232 -18.59 18.99 -13.97
C GLY A 232 -17.87 20.34 -14.05
N SER A 233 -16.58 20.43 -13.69
CA SER A 233 -15.79 21.66 -13.88
C SER A 233 -15.74 22.05 -15.37
N PRO A 234 -15.95 23.33 -15.71
CA PRO A 234 -15.75 23.83 -17.07
C PRO A 234 -14.27 23.94 -17.45
N LEU A 235 -13.37 23.91 -16.45
CA LEU A 235 -11.93 24.00 -16.66
C LEU A 235 -11.36 22.61 -16.96
N ILE A 236 -10.57 22.53 -18.02
CA ILE A 236 -9.73 21.38 -18.36
C ILE A 236 -8.33 21.93 -18.59
N TYR A 237 -7.37 21.42 -17.82
CA TYR A 237 -5.97 21.80 -17.89
C TYR A 237 -5.20 20.81 -18.75
N THR A 238 -4.19 21.31 -19.45
CA THR A 238 -3.28 20.54 -20.32
C THR A 238 -1.85 21.05 -20.16
N PRO A 239 -0.84 20.31 -20.63
CA PRO A 239 0.55 20.77 -20.66
C PRO A 239 0.82 22.07 -21.44
N LEU A 240 -0.17 22.60 -22.18
CA LEU A 240 -0.06 23.86 -22.93
C LEU A 240 -0.63 25.07 -22.18
N ASP A 241 -1.21 24.86 -21.00
CA ASP A 241 -1.61 25.95 -20.11
C ASP A 241 -0.40 26.56 -19.39
N GLU A 242 -0.58 27.72 -18.76
CA GLU A 242 0.48 28.40 -18.00
C GLU A 242 1.06 27.50 -16.89
N ASP A 243 2.36 27.66 -16.58
CA ASP A 243 3.10 26.73 -15.69
C ASP A 243 2.40 26.52 -14.33
N ASN A 244 1.90 27.59 -13.71
CA ASN A 244 1.20 27.50 -12.44
C ASN A 244 -0.14 26.77 -12.56
N ASP A 245 -0.91 27.03 -13.61
CA ASP A 245 -2.20 26.37 -13.83
C ASP A 245 -2.01 24.86 -14.03
N TRP A 246 -1.05 24.48 -14.88
CA TRP A 246 -0.74 23.08 -15.14
C TRP A 246 -0.15 22.39 -13.91
N THR A 247 0.73 23.05 -13.17
CA THR A 247 1.29 22.52 -11.93
C THR A 247 0.21 22.32 -10.86
N LEU A 248 -0.71 23.28 -10.68
CA LEU A 248 -1.82 23.11 -9.75
C LEU A 248 -2.73 21.94 -10.15
N ALA A 249 -3.00 21.75 -11.44
CA ALA A 249 -3.78 20.61 -11.91
C ALA A 249 -3.09 19.26 -11.58
N LYS A 250 -1.76 19.19 -11.72
CA LYS A 250 -0.97 18.02 -11.31
C LYS A 250 -1.03 17.80 -9.79
N ILE A 251 -0.86 18.85 -9.00
CA ILE A 251 -0.99 18.81 -7.52
C ILE A 251 -2.36 18.27 -7.10
N LEU A 252 -3.44 18.74 -7.74
CA LEU A 252 -4.80 18.28 -7.44
C LEU A 252 -4.97 16.78 -7.69
N LEU A 253 -4.42 16.27 -8.80
CA LEU A 253 -4.48 14.85 -9.11
C LEU A 253 -3.62 14.04 -8.12
N ASN A 254 -2.40 14.50 -7.81
CA ASN A 254 -1.53 13.84 -6.84
C ASN A 254 -2.20 13.76 -5.45
N MET A 255 -2.81 14.85 -4.97
CA MET A 255 -3.58 14.83 -3.72
C MET A 255 -4.75 13.82 -3.74
N ASN A 256 -5.45 13.68 -4.87
CA ASN A 256 -6.49 12.67 -5.03
C ASN A 256 -5.92 11.25 -5.06
N ASP A 257 -4.79 11.03 -5.74
CA ASP A 257 -4.07 9.75 -5.75
C ASP A 257 -3.61 9.35 -4.34
N VAL A 258 -3.11 10.29 -3.53
CA VAL A 258 -2.75 10.02 -2.12
C VAL A 258 -3.96 9.60 -1.31
N TRP A 259 -5.05 10.37 -1.39
CA TRP A 259 -6.28 10.03 -0.67
C TRP A 259 -6.81 8.65 -1.07
N HIS A 260 -6.86 8.36 -2.37
CA HIS A 260 -7.22 7.04 -2.87
C HIS A 260 -6.33 5.96 -2.25
N ASN A 261 -5.02 6.08 -2.38
CA ASN A 261 -4.06 5.09 -1.92
C ASN A 261 -4.17 4.81 -0.42
N GLN A 262 -4.42 5.85 0.39
CA GLN A 262 -4.49 5.68 1.85
C GLN A 262 -5.72 4.89 2.30
N TRP A 263 -6.85 4.99 1.61
CA TRP A 263 -8.04 4.23 1.99
C TRP A 263 -8.17 2.93 1.20
N TYR A 264 -7.58 2.88 0.00
CA TYR A 264 -7.43 1.66 -0.76
C TYR A 264 -6.51 0.66 -0.03
N HIS A 265 -5.34 1.06 0.50
CA HIS A 265 -4.48 0.09 1.21
C HIS A 265 -5.13 -0.42 2.51
N LEU A 266 -5.86 0.44 3.24
CA LEU A 266 -6.63 0.01 4.41
C LEU A 266 -7.61 -1.10 4.04
N ALA A 267 -8.35 -0.93 2.95
CA ALA A 267 -9.32 -1.90 2.45
C ALA A 267 -8.65 -3.15 1.84
N ALA A 268 -7.74 -2.97 0.90
CA ALA A 268 -7.15 -4.06 0.13
C ALA A 268 -6.14 -4.88 0.93
N ALA A 269 -5.30 -4.26 1.77
CA ALA A 269 -4.25 -4.95 2.51
C ALA A 269 -4.72 -5.33 3.92
N HIS A 270 -5.00 -4.36 4.79
CA HIS A 270 -5.31 -4.64 6.20
C HIS A 270 -6.60 -5.45 6.36
N ILE A 271 -7.72 -4.99 5.80
CA ILE A 271 -9.02 -5.64 5.99
C ILE A 271 -9.03 -7.05 5.38
N SER A 272 -8.51 -7.23 4.17
CA SER A 272 -8.37 -8.54 3.53
C SER A 272 -7.48 -9.49 4.35
N SER A 273 -6.35 -8.99 4.84
CA SER A 273 -5.43 -9.80 5.67
C SER A 273 -6.05 -10.19 7.00
N ASP A 274 -6.78 -9.28 7.66
CA ASP A 274 -7.50 -9.58 8.91
C ASP A 274 -8.48 -10.74 8.71
N LEU A 275 -9.25 -10.77 7.61
CA LEU A 275 -10.20 -11.85 7.31
C LEU A 275 -9.51 -13.19 7.14
N VAL A 276 -8.39 -13.22 6.42
CA VAL A 276 -7.57 -14.43 6.28
C VAL A 276 -7.01 -14.87 7.63
N TYR A 277 -6.48 -13.95 8.42
CA TYR A 277 -5.91 -14.25 9.73
C TYR A 277 -6.99 -14.79 10.69
N MET A 278 -8.18 -14.21 10.70
CA MET A 278 -9.31 -14.63 11.53
C MET A 278 -9.81 -16.03 11.16
N SER A 279 -10.06 -16.27 9.88
CA SER A 279 -10.51 -17.58 9.39
C SER A 279 -9.47 -18.68 9.65
N ALA A 280 -8.19 -18.37 9.44
CA ALA A 280 -7.09 -19.30 9.73
C ALA A 280 -6.94 -19.59 11.23
N THR A 281 -7.01 -18.57 12.08
CA THR A 281 -6.96 -18.71 13.55
C THR A 281 -8.01 -19.70 14.07
N ARG A 282 -9.20 -19.70 13.45
CA ARG A 282 -10.33 -20.54 13.85
C ARG A 282 -10.31 -21.94 13.22
N SER A 283 -9.39 -22.21 12.30
CA SER A 283 -9.40 -23.44 11.50
C SER A 283 -8.19 -24.33 11.70
N PHE A 284 -7.05 -23.75 12.10
CA PHE A 284 -5.81 -24.49 12.23
C PHE A 284 -5.40 -24.77 13.68
N SER A 285 -4.71 -25.89 13.85
CA SER A 285 -3.86 -26.10 15.01
C SER A 285 -2.68 -25.13 15.00
N ASP A 286 -2.17 -24.73 16.17
CA ASP A 286 -0.91 -23.96 16.27
C ASP A 286 0.28 -24.67 15.61
N MET A 287 0.20 -26.01 15.46
CA MET A 287 1.23 -26.82 14.80
C MET A 287 1.07 -26.88 13.27
N HIS A 288 0.04 -26.29 12.67
CA HIS A 288 -0.18 -26.40 11.23
C HIS A 288 0.81 -25.52 10.44
N PRO A 289 1.52 -26.04 9.42
CA PRO A 289 2.54 -25.28 8.69
C PRO A 289 1.96 -24.08 7.93
N ILE A 290 0.74 -24.18 7.38
CA ILE A 290 0.10 -23.06 6.68
C ILE A 290 -0.30 -21.95 7.67
N TRP A 291 -0.74 -22.33 8.88
CA TRP A 291 -0.97 -21.35 9.93
C TRP A 291 0.30 -20.65 10.37
N GLY A 292 1.41 -21.40 10.49
CA GLY A 292 2.73 -20.82 10.75
C GLY A 292 3.11 -19.73 9.75
N LEU A 293 2.86 -19.98 8.45
CA LEU A 293 3.12 -19.02 7.38
C LEU A 293 2.21 -17.78 7.46
N ILE A 294 0.89 -17.98 7.58
CA ILE A 294 -0.09 -16.90 7.70
C ILE A 294 0.21 -16.02 8.93
N ARG A 295 0.55 -16.65 10.07
CA ARG A 295 0.91 -15.94 11.29
C ARG A 295 2.20 -15.14 11.14
N ARG A 296 3.19 -15.66 10.39
CA ARG A 296 4.44 -14.94 10.15
C ARG A 296 4.23 -13.71 9.28
N LEU A 297 3.37 -13.80 8.27
CA LEU A 297 3.00 -12.65 7.44
C LEU A 297 2.14 -11.64 8.23
N GLY A 298 1.22 -12.14 9.05
CA GLY A 298 0.26 -11.34 9.82
C GLY A 298 0.77 -10.82 11.17
N VAL A 299 2.06 -10.51 11.32
CA VAL A 299 2.57 -9.84 12.53
C VAL A 299 1.77 -8.56 12.78
N ASN A 300 1.37 -8.35 14.03
CA ASN A 300 0.55 -7.20 14.45
C ASN A 300 -0.77 -7.03 13.66
N SER A 301 -1.32 -8.11 13.08
CA SER A 301 -2.70 -8.08 12.51
C SER A 301 -3.68 -7.47 13.51
N PHE A 302 -4.77 -6.83 13.09
CA PHE A 302 -5.67 -6.07 13.97
C PHE A 302 -5.11 -4.79 14.64
N ALA A 303 -3.80 -4.69 14.93
CA ALA A 303 -3.24 -3.54 15.65
C ALA A 303 -3.46 -2.24 14.87
N TYR A 304 -3.27 -2.28 13.55
CA TYR A 304 -3.35 -1.11 12.67
C TYR A 304 -4.73 -0.46 12.64
N ARG A 305 -5.81 -1.25 12.66
CA ARG A 305 -7.18 -0.68 12.70
C ARG A 305 -7.52 -0.08 14.07
N VAL A 306 -7.01 -0.65 15.15
CA VAL A 306 -7.10 -0.05 16.48
C VAL A 306 -6.32 1.26 16.50
N GLY A 307 -5.05 1.25 16.06
CA GLY A 307 -4.19 2.42 15.93
C GLY A 307 -4.84 3.54 15.12
N ALA A 308 -5.31 3.23 13.91
CA ALA A 308 -6.01 4.18 13.06
C ALA A 308 -7.23 4.79 13.76
N SER A 309 -7.98 4.00 14.53
CA SER A 309 -9.15 4.47 15.25
C SER A 309 -8.84 5.37 16.44
N VAL A 310 -7.66 5.25 17.05
CA VAL A 310 -7.30 6.05 18.24
C VAL A 310 -6.50 7.30 17.91
N SER A 311 -5.76 7.34 16.80
CA SER A 311 -4.91 8.49 16.42
C SER A 311 -5.24 9.14 15.07
N LEU A 312 -5.71 8.37 14.08
CA LEU A 312 -5.85 8.85 12.70
C LEU A 312 -7.26 9.36 12.41
N VAL A 313 -8.26 8.47 12.45
CA VAL A 313 -9.63 8.76 11.99
C VAL A 313 -10.57 9.22 13.10
N ASN A 314 -10.13 9.20 14.36
CA ASN A 314 -10.89 9.82 15.45
C ASN A 314 -11.09 11.32 15.20
N ARG A 315 -12.15 11.87 15.79
CA ARG A 315 -12.41 13.31 15.74
C ARG A 315 -11.22 14.10 16.28
N GLY A 316 -10.74 15.07 15.51
CA GLY A 316 -9.53 15.83 15.82
C GLY A 316 -8.23 15.04 15.71
N GLY A 317 -8.26 13.83 15.13
CA GLY A 317 -7.09 13.00 14.83
C GLY A 317 -6.32 13.51 13.61
N ASP A 318 -5.24 12.80 13.26
CA ASP A 318 -4.26 13.32 12.30
C ASP A 318 -4.77 13.41 10.86
N ILE A 319 -5.79 12.62 10.49
CA ILE A 319 -6.44 12.76 9.18
C ILE A 319 -7.16 14.10 9.08
N GLU A 320 -7.94 14.49 10.10
CA GLU A 320 -8.67 15.77 10.10
C GLU A 320 -7.72 16.99 10.11
N LYS A 321 -6.55 16.85 10.76
CA LYS A 321 -5.55 17.93 10.83
C LYS A 321 -4.86 18.18 9.49
N ASN A 322 -4.57 17.12 8.72
CA ASN A 322 -3.69 17.19 7.55
C ASN A 322 -4.42 17.09 6.20
N PHE A 323 -5.44 16.23 6.09
CA PHE A 323 -6.11 15.96 4.82
C PHE A 323 -7.27 16.93 4.53
N ALA A 324 -7.61 17.05 3.25
CA ALA A 324 -8.78 17.81 2.81
C ALA A 324 -10.12 17.26 3.30
N TRP A 325 -10.15 15.97 3.67
CA TRP A 325 -11.31 15.26 4.18
C TRP A 325 -10.98 14.66 5.55
N ASN A 326 -11.96 14.66 6.45
CA ASN A 326 -11.77 14.19 7.83
C ASN A 326 -11.87 12.65 7.97
N GLY A 327 -11.65 12.16 9.19
CA GLY A 327 -11.74 10.73 9.53
C GLY A 327 -13.09 10.06 9.22
N GLU A 328 -14.20 10.79 9.31
CA GLU A 328 -15.52 10.26 8.92
C GLU A 328 -15.60 9.99 7.42
N GLN A 329 -15.11 10.93 6.60
CA GLN A 329 -15.06 10.76 5.15
C GLN A 329 -14.09 9.64 4.75
N ALA A 330 -12.99 9.49 5.47
CA ALA A 330 -12.05 8.39 5.30
C ALA A 330 -12.70 7.01 5.51
N ILE A 331 -13.47 6.84 6.60
CA ILE A 331 -14.21 5.61 6.89
C ILE A 331 -15.26 5.35 5.82
N LYS A 332 -16.04 6.38 5.44
CA LYS A 332 -17.03 6.29 4.37
C LYS A 332 -16.39 5.84 3.06
N TYR A 333 -15.27 6.44 2.69
CA TYR A 333 -14.55 6.15 1.45
C TYR A 333 -13.93 4.74 1.48
N SER A 334 -13.38 4.31 2.61
CA SER A 334 -12.86 2.94 2.81
C SER A 334 -13.93 1.87 2.54
N LYS A 335 -15.18 2.11 2.97
CA LYS A 335 -16.32 1.22 2.67
C LYS A 335 -16.67 1.20 1.19
N GLN A 336 -16.57 2.35 0.52
CA GLN A 336 -16.82 2.45 -0.92
C GLN A 336 -15.78 1.66 -1.71
N VAL A 337 -14.49 1.90 -1.48
CA VAL A 337 -13.40 1.18 -2.18
C VAL A 337 -13.39 -0.31 -1.87
N TRP A 338 -13.79 -0.71 -0.66
CA TRP A 338 -13.98 -2.13 -0.33
C TRP A 338 -15.00 -2.77 -1.27
N GLN A 339 -16.18 -2.15 -1.42
CA GLN A 339 -17.28 -2.67 -2.23
C GLN A 339 -17.00 -2.61 -3.74
N SER A 340 -16.34 -1.55 -4.22
CA SER A 340 -16.13 -1.35 -5.66
C SER A 340 -14.90 -2.06 -6.20
N GLU A 341 -13.86 -2.26 -5.38
CA GLU A 341 -12.53 -2.63 -5.89
C GLU A 341 -11.85 -3.76 -5.10
N CYS A 342 -11.94 -3.76 -3.76
CA CYS A 342 -11.06 -4.62 -2.95
C CYS A 342 -11.65 -5.98 -2.59
N ALA A 343 -12.98 -6.08 -2.44
CA ALA A 343 -13.62 -7.27 -1.85
C ALA A 343 -13.35 -8.59 -2.59
N PRO A 344 -13.39 -8.66 -3.94
CA PRO A 344 -13.17 -9.93 -4.64
C PRO A 344 -11.71 -10.41 -4.55
N TRP A 345 -11.48 -11.57 -3.92
CA TRP A 345 -10.14 -12.11 -3.65
C TRP A 345 -9.41 -12.54 -4.92
N GLN A 346 -9.94 -13.50 -5.68
CA GLN A 346 -9.25 -14.04 -6.86
C GLN A 346 -9.12 -13.01 -7.99
N ALA A 347 -10.15 -12.17 -8.19
CA ALA A 347 -10.06 -11.09 -9.16
C ALA A 347 -8.90 -10.12 -8.83
N ASN A 348 -8.51 -9.94 -7.57
CA ASN A 348 -7.44 -9.02 -7.19
C ASN A 348 -6.02 -9.61 -7.23
N TYR A 349 -5.84 -10.81 -7.79
CA TYR A 349 -4.51 -11.32 -8.11
C TYR A 349 -3.80 -10.37 -9.08
N LEU A 350 -2.54 -10.03 -8.78
CA LEU A 350 -1.80 -8.94 -9.42
C LEU A 350 -1.87 -9.00 -10.95
N GLU A 351 -1.43 -10.11 -11.56
CA GLU A 351 -1.34 -10.21 -13.01
C GLU A 351 -2.72 -10.15 -13.68
N ALA A 352 -3.73 -10.76 -13.05
CA ALA A 352 -5.11 -10.68 -13.51
C ALA A 352 -5.64 -9.24 -13.43
N LYS A 353 -5.36 -8.53 -12.33
CA LYS A 353 -5.76 -7.14 -12.13
C LYS A 353 -5.10 -6.21 -13.15
N LEU A 354 -3.79 -6.32 -13.35
CA LEU A 354 -3.05 -5.52 -14.33
C LEU A 354 -3.50 -5.80 -15.77
N THR A 355 -3.77 -7.05 -16.11
CA THR A 355 -4.30 -7.44 -17.43
C THR A 355 -5.69 -6.84 -17.65
N ARG A 356 -6.60 -6.94 -16.67
CA ARG A 356 -7.94 -6.32 -16.76
C ARG A 356 -7.90 -4.81 -16.91
N ARG A 357 -6.91 -4.14 -16.29
CA ARG A 357 -6.67 -2.70 -16.44
C ARG A 357 -5.95 -2.34 -17.75
N GLY A 358 -5.55 -3.32 -18.55
CA GLY A 358 -4.87 -3.13 -19.83
C GLY A 358 -3.43 -2.64 -19.69
N LEU A 359 -2.79 -2.85 -18.53
CA LEU A 359 -1.43 -2.38 -18.28
C LEU A 359 -0.36 -3.40 -18.70
N ILE A 360 -0.70 -4.69 -18.67
CA ILE A 360 0.10 -5.79 -19.21
C ILE A 360 -0.76 -6.66 -20.14
N ASN A 361 -0.14 -7.40 -21.04
CA ASN A 361 -0.82 -8.35 -21.95
C ASN A 361 -2.04 -7.75 -22.68
N CYS A 362 -1.96 -6.48 -23.08
CA CYS A 362 -3.04 -5.80 -23.79
C CYS A 362 -3.03 -6.16 -25.27
N ASP A 363 -4.18 -6.62 -25.79
CA ASP A 363 -4.36 -7.06 -27.19
C ASP A 363 -4.83 -5.95 -28.14
N TYR A 364 -5.17 -4.77 -27.63
CA TYR A 364 -5.72 -3.65 -28.41
C TYR A 364 -4.87 -2.36 -28.35
N GLY A 365 -3.68 -2.41 -27.77
CA GLY A 365 -2.79 -1.25 -27.66
C GLY A 365 -1.32 -1.64 -27.48
N PRO A 366 -0.38 -0.70 -27.66
CA PRO A 366 1.04 -0.97 -27.48
C PRO A 366 1.39 -1.19 -26.00
N GLU A 367 2.43 -1.99 -25.77
CA GLU A 367 3.02 -2.17 -24.45
C GLU A 367 3.58 -0.85 -23.90
N LEU A 368 3.59 -0.73 -22.58
CA LEU A 368 4.28 0.36 -21.89
C LEU A 368 5.79 0.10 -22.01
N LYS A 369 6.54 1.11 -22.49
CA LYS A 369 8.00 1.04 -22.61
C LYS A 369 8.71 0.81 -21.27
N SER A 370 8.11 1.28 -20.17
CA SER A 370 8.59 1.06 -18.81
C SER A 370 7.40 0.95 -17.86
N PHE A 371 7.43 -0.02 -16.94
CA PHE A 371 6.44 -0.15 -15.88
C PHE A 371 7.13 -0.53 -14.54
N PRO A 372 7.83 0.43 -13.89
CA PRO A 372 8.73 0.13 -12.78
C PRO A 372 8.09 -0.56 -11.58
N TYR A 373 6.82 -0.25 -11.26
CA TYR A 373 6.09 -1.01 -10.24
C TYR A 373 6.00 -2.49 -10.61
N TYR A 374 5.53 -2.82 -11.82
CA TYR A 374 5.36 -4.20 -12.24
C TYR A 374 6.69 -4.94 -12.33
N ASP A 375 7.75 -4.28 -12.80
CA ASP A 375 9.08 -4.88 -12.93
C ASP A 375 9.63 -5.30 -11.56
N ASP A 376 9.62 -4.40 -10.57
CA ASP A 376 10.09 -4.68 -9.21
C ASP A 376 9.21 -5.71 -8.51
N VAL A 377 7.89 -5.53 -8.59
CA VAL A 377 6.93 -6.42 -7.96
C VAL A 377 7.00 -7.83 -8.53
N SER A 378 7.25 -7.99 -9.84
CA SER A 378 7.38 -9.30 -10.46
C SER A 378 8.56 -10.10 -9.88
N VAL A 379 9.68 -9.44 -9.57
CA VAL A 379 10.83 -10.09 -8.92
C VAL A 379 10.46 -10.55 -7.52
N ILE A 380 9.87 -9.67 -6.70
CA ILE A 380 9.53 -9.97 -5.31
C ILE A 380 8.44 -11.04 -5.24
N LEU A 381 7.37 -10.88 -6.02
CA LEU A 381 6.26 -11.83 -6.07
C LEU A 381 6.73 -13.18 -6.61
N GLY A 382 7.65 -13.20 -7.57
CA GLY A 382 8.30 -14.42 -8.05
C GLY A 382 9.09 -15.14 -6.96
N ALA A 383 9.85 -14.40 -6.14
CA ALA A 383 10.57 -14.95 -5.00
C ALA A 383 9.60 -15.51 -3.93
N LEU A 384 8.55 -14.77 -3.58
CA LEU A 384 7.50 -15.22 -2.67
C LEU A 384 6.80 -16.47 -3.19
N ARG A 385 6.36 -16.48 -4.45
CA ARG A 385 5.70 -17.63 -5.09
C ARG A 385 6.60 -18.86 -5.10
N THR A 386 7.88 -18.70 -5.40
CA THR A 386 8.87 -19.79 -5.39
C THR A 386 9.07 -20.34 -3.98
N PHE A 387 9.23 -19.46 -2.99
CA PHE A 387 9.32 -19.85 -1.59
C PHE A 387 8.09 -20.63 -1.14
N ILE A 388 6.88 -20.09 -1.38
CA ILE A 388 5.61 -20.69 -0.96
C ILE A 388 5.40 -22.03 -1.64
N THR A 389 5.76 -22.17 -2.93
CA THR A 389 5.70 -23.44 -3.65
C THR A 389 6.56 -24.50 -2.95
N HIS A 390 7.84 -24.21 -2.71
CA HIS A 390 8.74 -25.14 -2.03
C HIS A 390 8.35 -25.39 -0.57
N TYR A 391 7.77 -24.40 0.11
CA TYR A 391 7.23 -24.56 1.45
C TYR A 391 6.04 -25.52 1.47
N VAL A 392 5.08 -25.37 0.55
CA VAL A 392 3.95 -26.29 0.39
C VAL A 392 4.46 -27.70 0.05
N ASP A 393 5.38 -27.85 -0.90
CA ASP A 393 5.97 -29.14 -1.27
C ASP A 393 6.76 -29.81 -0.13
N ALA A 394 7.29 -29.03 0.80
CA ALA A 394 7.98 -29.55 1.97
C ALA A 394 7.04 -30.29 2.95
N TYR A 395 5.74 -30.02 2.91
CA TYR A 395 4.73 -30.63 3.78
C TYR A 395 3.75 -31.52 3.02
N TYR A 396 3.37 -31.16 1.79
CA TYR A 396 2.39 -31.85 0.97
C TYR A 396 3.07 -32.61 -0.18
N PRO A 397 3.17 -33.96 -0.11
CA PRO A 397 3.81 -34.74 -1.16
C PRO A 397 3.01 -34.79 -2.48
N SER A 398 1.70 -34.56 -2.42
CA SER A 398 0.78 -34.61 -3.58
C SER A 398 -0.44 -33.71 -3.38
N ASP A 399 -1.21 -33.50 -4.44
CA ASP A 399 -2.52 -32.83 -4.38
C ASP A 399 -3.51 -33.61 -3.49
N ASP A 400 -3.50 -34.94 -3.55
CA ASP A 400 -4.30 -35.79 -2.65
C ASP A 400 -4.03 -35.50 -1.16
N ALA A 401 -2.79 -35.15 -0.81
CA ALA A 401 -2.47 -34.80 0.57
C ALA A 401 -3.08 -33.45 0.99
N VAL A 402 -3.26 -32.51 0.06
CA VAL A 402 -4.00 -31.25 0.30
C VAL A 402 -5.48 -31.55 0.44
N ALA A 403 -6.04 -32.36 -0.47
CA ALA A 403 -7.44 -32.75 -0.46
C ALA A 403 -7.83 -33.62 0.76
N ALA A 404 -6.86 -34.24 1.44
CA ALA A 404 -7.07 -35.03 2.66
C ALA A 404 -6.80 -34.23 3.95
N ASP A 405 -6.42 -32.95 3.87
CA ASP A 405 -6.16 -32.11 5.04
C ASP A 405 -7.44 -31.43 5.55
N ASP A 406 -8.04 -32.02 6.59
CA ASP A 406 -9.27 -31.51 7.20
C ASP A 406 -9.12 -30.08 7.78
N GLU A 407 -7.92 -29.66 8.22
CA GLU A 407 -7.71 -28.32 8.77
C GLU A 407 -7.69 -27.27 7.64
N ILE A 408 -7.09 -27.58 6.47
CA ILE A 408 -7.15 -26.72 5.28
C ILE A 408 -8.56 -26.65 4.71
N LEU A 409 -9.25 -27.78 4.54
CA LEU A 409 -10.61 -27.78 4.01
C LEU A 409 -11.55 -26.97 4.91
N ALA A 410 -11.40 -27.09 6.24
CA ALA A 410 -12.13 -26.27 7.20
C ALA A 410 -11.79 -24.79 7.06
N TRP A 411 -10.51 -24.43 6.83
CA TRP A 411 -10.11 -23.04 6.64
C TRP A 411 -10.75 -22.40 5.40
N PHE A 412 -10.73 -23.09 4.25
CA PHE A 412 -11.32 -22.55 3.02
C PHE A 412 -12.83 -22.35 3.18
N HIS A 413 -13.53 -23.33 3.75
CA HIS A 413 -14.96 -23.20 4.06
C HIS A 413 -15.23 -22.06 5.07
N GLU A 414 -14.43 -21.92 6.12
CA GLU A 414 -14.55 -20.83 7.10
C GLU A 414 -14.31 -19.47 6.46
N ALA A 415 -13.30 -19.34 5.59
CA ALA A 415 -12.95 -18.12 4.89
C ALA A 415 -14.07 -17.66 3.95
N ALA A 416 -14.62 -18.58 3.15
CA ALA A 416 -15.68 -18.29 2.20
C ALA A 416 -17.02 -17.97 2.88
N HIS A 417 -17.39 -18.69 3.95
CA HIS A 417 -18.72 -18.57 4.52
C HIS A 417 -18.76 -17.74 5.81
N ALA A 418 -17.94 -18.06 6.81
CA ALA A 418 -18.01 -17.41 8.12
C ALA A 418 -17.29 -16.05 8.15
N ALA A 419 -16.11 -15.96 7.52
CA ALA A 419 -15.44 -14.68 7.28
C ALA A 419 -16.02 -13.92 6.07
N SER A 420 -16.79 -14.61 5.22
CA SER A 420 -17.45 -14.05 4.04
C SER A 420 -16.49 -13.32 3.10
N ILE A 421 -15.30 -13.89 2.85
CA ILE A 421 -14.37 -13.35 1.87
C ILE A 421 -14.97 -13.56 0.47
N VAL A 422 -15.22 -12.46 -0.23
CA VAL A 422 -15.86 -12.47 -1.55
C VAL A 422 -14.89 -13.05 -2.58
N ASP A 423 -15.40 -13.91 -3.49
CA ASP A 423 -14.59 -14.51 -4.57
C ASP A 423 -13.38 -15.31 -4.02
N PHE A 424 -13.53 -15.90 -2.82
CA PHE A 424 -12.59 -16.84 -2.23
C PHE A 424 -13.02 -18.27 -2.60
N PRO A 425 -12.09 -19.20 -2.90
CA PRO A 425 -12.48 -20.58 -3.19
C PRO A 425 -13.17 -21.24 -1.99
N ASP A 426 -14.37 -21.79 -2.18
CA ASP A 426 -15.13 -22.49 -1.12
C ASP A 426 -14.42 -23.79 -0.65
N SER A 427 -13.57 -24.35 -1.50
CA SER A 427 -12.77 -25.55 -1.21
C SER A 427 -11.51 -25.54 -2.07
N ILE A 428 -10.63 -26.51 -1.82
CA ILE A 428 -9.35 -26.65 -2.51
C ILE A 428 -9.03 -28.12 -2.74
N SER A 429 -8.35 -28.43 -3.85
CA SER A 429 -7.93 -29.81 -4.17
C SER A 429 -6.47 -29.93 -4.58
N THR A 430 -5.79 -28.83 -4.93
CA THR A 430 -4.42 -28.88 -5.46
C THR A 430 -3.44 -28.00 -4.69
N LYS A 431 -2.16 -28.36 -4.72
CA LYS A 431 -1.08 -27.50 -4.21
C LYS A 431 -1.03 -26.17 -4.94
N SER A 432 -1.30 -26.16 -6.25
CA SER A 432 -1.25 -24.94 -7.06
C SER A 432 -2.28 -23.90 -6.60
N GLU A 433 -3.51 -24.32 -6.28
CA GLU A 433 -4.53 -23.43 -5.73
C GLU A 433 -4.10 -22.85 -4.37
N LEU A 434 -3.46 -23.67 -3.51
CA LEU A 434 -3.01 -23.27 -2.18
C LEU A 434 -1.91 -22.23 -2.29
N VAL A 435 -0.94 -22.49 -3.17
CA VAL A 435 0.14 -21.57 -3.49
C VAL A 435 -0.42 -20.25 -4.02
N ALA A 436 -1.43 -20.27 -4.89
CA ALA A 436 -2.02 -19.05 -5.43
C ALA A 436 -2.65 -18.17 -4.34
N VAL A 437 -3.46 -18.77 -3.45
CA VAL A 437 -4.08 -18.05 -2.32
C VAL A 437 -3.03 -17.47 -1.37
N LEU A 438 -2.03 -18.25 -0.97
CA LEU A 438 -0.98 -17.80 -0.06
C LEU A 438 -0.07 -16.75 -0.69
N THR A 439 0.23 -16.88 -1.98
CA THR A 439 1.01 -15.89 -2.74
C THR A 439 0.26 -14.57 -2.82
N HIS A 440 -1.07 -14.59 -3.03
CA HIS A 440 -1.86 -13.36 -3.02
C HIS A 440 -1.88 -12.71 -1.63
N HIS A 441 -2.03 -13.50 -0.57
CA HIS A 441 -1.98 -12.96 0.81
C HIS A 441 -0.62 -12.30 1.10
N ALA A 442 0.49 -12.93 0.71
CA ALA A 442 1.82 -12.35 0.82
C ALA A 442 1.99 -11.09 -0.04
N TYR A 443 1.42 -11.06 -1.26
CA TYR A 443 1.40 -9.85 -2.10
C TYR A 443 0.72 -8.67 -1.41
N LEU A 444 -0.47 -8.87 -0.83
CA LEU A 444 -1.21 -7.80 -0.16
C LEU A 444 -0.39 -7.18 0.97
N ILE A 445 0.32 -8.02 1.72
CA ILE A 445 1.10 -7.64 2.90
C ILE A 445 2.44 -7.02 2.53
N SER A 446 3.27 -7.74 1.76
CA SER A 446 4.68 -7.40 1.58
C SER A 446 4.93 -6.48 0.40
N ILE A 447 3.93 -6.31 -0.49
CA ILE A 447 4.09 -5.56 -1.74
C ILE A 447 3.08 -4.43 -1.84
N LEU A 448 1.78 -4.76 -1.83
CA LEU A 448 0.73 -3.75 -2.03
C LEU A 448 0.77 -2.70 -0.93
N HIS A 449 0.82 -3.12 0.34
CA HIS A 449 0.97 -2.22 1.48
C HIS A 449 2.22 -1.32 1.33
N GLY A 450 3.40 -1.92 1.13
CA GLY A 450 4.66 -1.20 1.00
C GLY A 450 4.73 -0.22 -0.18
N SER A 451 3.95 -0.45 -1.26
CA SER A 451 3.89 0.49 -2.39
C SER A 451 3.04 1.74 -2.12
N LEU A 452 2.01 1.62 -1.26
CA LEU A 452 1.00 2.67 -1.06
C LEU A 452 1.15 3.43 0.25
N ASN A 453 1.84 2.82 1.21
CA ASN A 453 2.03 3.32 2.57
C ASN A 453 3.51 3.07 2.98
N SER A 454 3.79 2.91 4.27
CA SER A 454 5.11 2.82 4.88
C SER A 454 6.13 3.80 4.27
N ASN A 455 7.27 3.28 3.80
CA ASN A 455 8.36 4.07 3.22
C ASN A 455 7.93 4.87 1.98
N SER A 456 6.92 4.43 1.21
CA SER A 456 6.48 5.10 -0.02
C SER A 456 6.00 6.54 0.23
N LEU A 457 5.34 6.76 1.37
CA LEU A 457 4.71 8.04 1.72
C LEU A 457 5.73 9.18 1.79
N VAL A 458 6.71 9.07 2.69
CA VAL A 458 7.69 10.13 2.93
C VAL A 458 8.70 10.27 1.79
N HIS A 459 8.99 9.17 1.07
CA HIS A 459 9.99 9.19 0.00
C HIS A 459 9.44 9.58 -1.37
N TYR A 460 8.13 9.40 -1.62
CA TYR A 460 7.53 9.61 -2.94
C TYR A 460 6.14 10.26 -2.85
N SER A 461 5.15 9.52 -2.37
CA SER A 461 3.75 9.82 -2.66
C SER A 461 3.20 11.02 -1.90
N ALA A 462 3.86 11.48 -0.83
CA ALA A 462 3.42 12.62 -0.03
C ALA A 462 4.51 13.70 0.13
N VAL A 463 5.44 13.77 -0.84
CA VAL A 463 6.51 14.76 -0.88
C VAL A 463 6.00 16.12 -1.37
N LEU A 464 6.16 17.14 -0.53
CA LEU A 464 5.86 18.53 -0.85
C LEU A 464 6.89 19.11 -1.83
N PRO A 465 6.49 20.06 -2.69
CA PRO A 465 5.17 20.69 -2.77
C PRO A 465 4.19 20.02 -3.74
N MET A 466 4.57 18.95 -4.46
CA MET A 466 3.70 18.31 -5.46
C MET A 466 2.58 17.46 -4.87
N HIS A 467 2.74 16.99 -3.62
CA HIS A 467 1.80 16.08 -2.96
C HIS A 467 1.30 16.65 -1.62
N PRO A 468 0.69 17.84 -1.57
CA PRO A 468 0.05 18.31 -0.35
C PRO A 468 -1.16 17.45 -0.02
N LEU A 469 -1.41 17.21 1.26
CA LEU A 469 -2.60 16.46 1.71
C LEU A 469 -3.89 17.30 1.67
N SER A 470 -3.75 18.62 1.53
CA SER A 470 -4.85 19.56 1.33
C SER A 470 -4.40 20.84 0.64
N LEU A 471 -5.33 21.49 -0.07
CA LEU A 471 -5.18 22.89 -0.46
C LEU A 471 -5.84 23.84 0.56
N TYR A 472 -5.33 25.07 0.58
CA TYR A 472 -5.67 26.11 1.57
C TYR A 472 -6.47 27.26 0.97
N GLN A 473 -6.76 27.20 -0.33
CA GLN A 473 -7.62 28.13 -1.06
C GLN A 473 -8.64 27.36 -1.91
N PRO A 474 -9.83 27.95 -2.17
CA PRO A 474 -10.80 27.37 -3.10
C PRO A 474 -10.19 27.16 -4.48
N LEU A 475 -10.66 26.13 -5.20
CA LEU A 475 -10.25 25.88 -6.58
C LEU A 475 -10.50 27.13 -7.45
N PRO A 476 -9.57 27.47 -8.38
CA PRO A 476 -9.76 28.58 -9.29
C PRO A 476 -11.05 28.44 -10.11
N LYS A 477 -11.72 29.57 -10.37
CA LYS A 477 -12.89 29.63 -11.27
C LYS A 477 -12.48 29.85 -12.73
N ASP A 478 -11.31 30.44 -12.93
CA ASP A 478 -10.71 30.77 -14.20
C ASP A 478 -9.23 30.34 -14.20
N LYS A 479 -8.66 30.17 -15.39
CA LYS A 479 -7.22 29.96 -15.57
C LYS A 479 -6.45 31.28 -15.37
N GLY A 480 -5.13 31.18 -15.20
CA GLY A 480 -4.21 32.31 -15.10
C GLY A 480 -3.85 32.65 -13.66
N ILE A 481 -3.69 31.65 -12.79
CA ILE A 481 -3.28 31.91 -11.39
C ILE A 481 -1.87 32.50 -11.35
N SER A 482 -1.69 33.54 -10.53
CA SER A 482 -0.40 34.25 -10.42
C SER A 482 0.65 33.52 -9.58
N SER A 483 0.23 32.67 -8.66
CA SER A 483 1.12 31.95 -7.74
C SER A 483 0.51 30.64 -7.24
N LEU A 484 1.37 29.65 -6.97
CA LEU A 484 0.98 28.33 -6.44
C LEU A 484 0.93 28.34 -4.91
N GLU A 485 1.81 29.12 -4.29
CA GLU A 485 2.12 29.12 -2.87
C GLU A 485 0.90 29.45 -2.01
N SER A 486 -0.01 30.27 -2.52
CA SER A 486 -1.26 30.60 -1.82
C SER A 486 -2.19 29.39 -1.61
N PHE A 487 -2.10 28.37 -2.45
CA PHE A 487 -2.89 27.14 -2.35
C PHE A 487 -2.23 26.08 -1.47
N LEU A 488 -0.91 26.15 -1.29
CA LEU A 488 -0.08 25.14 -0.64
C LEU A 488 -0.03 25.35 0.89
N PRO A 489 0.35 24.32 1.67
CA PRO A 489 0.47 24.44 3.13
C PRO A 489 1.54 25.45 3.53
N ASP A 490 1.27 26.23 4.59
CA ASP A 490 2.29 27.05 5.24
C ASP A 490 3.35 26.19 5.95
N LEU A 491 4.32 26.84 6.60
CA LEU A 491 5.44 26.15 7.24
C LEU A 491 4.98 25.19 8.34
N GLU A 492 4.06 25.63 9.21
CA GLU A 492 3.55 24.82 10.32
C GLU A 492 2.84 23.58 9.79
N ALA A 493 1.95 23.75 8.82
CA ALA A 493 1.22 22.63 8.26
C ALA A 493 2.10 21.73 7.37
N SER A 494 3.14 22.29 6.74
CA SER A 494 4.13 21.50 6.00
C SER A 494 4.93 20.59 6.93
N ILE A 495 5.41 21.11 8.07
CA ILE A 495 6.09 20.30 9.09
C ILE A 495 5.15 19.25 9.65
N GLN A 496 3.89 19.60 9.90
CA GLN A 496 2.88 18.66 10.39
C GLN A 496 2.60 17.52 9.39
N GLN A 497 2.47 17.85 8.10
CA GLN A 497 2.32 16.84 7.05
C GLN A 497 3.53 15.92 7.00
N ILE A 498 4.75 16.48 7.01
CA ILE A 498 5.98 15.66 6.93
C ILE A 498 6.09 14.77 8.17
N ALA A 499 5.80 15.28 9.37
CA ALA A 499 5.79 14.49 10.59
C ALA A 499 4.80 13.32 10.51
N LEU A 500 3.57 13.56 10.00
CA LEU A 500 2.59 12.49 9.79
C LEU A 500 3.09 11.42 8.84
N VAL A 501 3.58 11.80 7.65
CA VAL A 501 3.97 10.80 6.64
C VAL A 501 5.24 10.04 7.03
N THR A 502 6.10 10.68 7.82
CA THR A 502 7.29 10.07 8.41
C THR A 502 6.95 9.06 9.52
N ALA A 503 5.77 9.17 10.15
CA ALA A 503 5.26 8.20 11.14
C ALA A 503 5.04 6.80 10.61
N PHE A 504 5.00 6.65 9.30
CA PHE A 504 4.88 5.38 8.61
C PHE A 504 6.23 4.92 8.03
N ASN A 505 7.32 5.69 8.19
CA ASN A 505 8.62 5.26 7.67
C ASN A 505 9.27 4.22 8.59
N GLN A 506 9.75 3.12 8.02
CA GLN A 506 10.25 1.95 8.75
C GLN A 506 11.76 1.77 8.59
N ALA A 507 12.53 2.86 8.72
CA ALA A 507 13.99 2.83 8.52
C ALA A 507 14.71 1.85 9.48
N GLN A 508 14.18 1.64 10.69
CA GLN A 508 14.70 0.71 11.69
C GLN A 508 14.49 -0.77 11.34
N MET A 509 13.66 -1.09 10.34
CA MET A 509 13.47 -2.47 9.87
C MET A 509 14.64 -2.97 9.02
N ALA A 510 15.58 -2.10 8.66
CA ALA A 510 16.74 -2.43 7.84
C ALA A 510 17.44 -3.70 8.33
N ASP A 511 17.48 -4.74 7.48
CA ASP A 511 18.13 -6.03 7.72
C ASP A 511 17.64 -6.82 8.95
N THR A 512 16.48 -6.45 9.50
CA THR A 512 15.80 -7.21 10.55
C THR A 512 15.01 -8.38 9.94
N THR A 513 14.51 -9.29 10.77
CA THR A 513 13.66 -10.39 10.29
C THR A 513 12.32 -9.91 9.73
N ASP A 514 11.88 -8.69 10.04
CA ASP A 514 10.66 -8.09 9.49
C ASP A 514 10.88 -7.34 8.17
N SER A 515 12.13 -7.20 7.72
CA SER A 515 12.44 -6.78 6.35
C SER A 515 12.00 -7.84 5.35
N LEU A 516 11.69 -7.40 4.12
CA LEU A 516 11.30 -8.27 3.03
C LEU A 516 12.34 -9.36 2.77
N ARG A 517 13.64 -9.04 2.85
CA ARG A 517 14.76 -9.98 2.62
C ARG A 517 14.82 -11.14 3.60
N PHE A 518 14.53 -10.90 4.87
CA PHE A 518 14.66 -11.89 5.96
C PHE A 518 13.34 -12.30 6.57
N LEU A 519 12.23 -12.03 5.86
CA LEU A 519 10.87 -12.29 6.30
C LEU A 519 10.70 -13.68 6.92
N PHE A 520 11.27 -14.73 6.33
CA PHE A 520 11.11 -16.11 6.83
C PHE A 520 12.25 -16.61 7.73
N ASN A 521 13.18 -15.73 8.14
CA ASN A 521 14.28 -16.03 9.07
C ASN A 521 13.94 -15.70 10.53
N GLU A 522 12.71 -15.29 10.82
CA GLU A 522 12.24 -15.04 12.20
C GLU A 522 12.48 -16.30 13.07
N PRO A 523 13.16 -16.17 14.24
CA PRO A 523 13.62 -17.32 15.01
C PRO A 523 12.54 -18.33 15.40
N GLU A 524 11.35 -17.88 15.83
CA GLU A 524 10.26 -18.78 16.21
C GLU A 524 9.78 -19.59 14.99
N PHE A 525 9.44 -18.92 13.88
CA PHE A 525 9.04 -19.56 12.63
C PHE A 525 10.11 -20.52 12.10
N TYR A 526 11.36 -20.05 11.98
CA TYR A 526 12.46 -20.82 11.41
C TYR A 526 12.80 -22.07 12.24
N SER A 527 12.66 -22.00 13.57
CA SER A 527 12.90 -23.13 14.46
C SER A 527 11.87 -24.26 14.28
N ARG A 528 10.62 -23.93 13.92
CA ARG A 528 9.49 -24.86 13.82
C ARG A 528 9.34 -25.52 12.44
N ILE A 529 9.90 -24.90 11.39
CA ILE A 529 9.83 -25.45 10.04
C ILE A 529 10.78 -26.64 9.83
N ASN A 530 10.43 -27.53 8.90
CA ASN A 530 11.25 -28.71 8.59
C ASN A 530 12.49 -28.36 7.74
N LYS A 531 13.40 -29.32 7.57
CA LYS A 531 14.66 -29.10 6.82
C LYS A 531 14.43 -28.65 5.37
N LYS A 532 13.43 -29.18 4.66
CA LYS A 532 13.14 -28.81 3.27
C LYS A 532 12.63 -27.36 3.19
N ALA A 533 11.75 -26.97 4.11
CA ALA A 533 11.25 -25.60 4.21
C ALA A 533 12.38 -24.61 4.54
N ARG A 534 13.39 -24.98 5.33
CA ARG A 534 14.57 -24.12 5.60
C ARG A 534 15.38 -23.84 4.34
N VAL A 535 15.54 -24.83 3.45
CA VAL A 535 16.19 -24.62 2.15
C VAL A 535 15.39 -23.63 1.30
N ALA A 536 14.06 -23.66 1.36
CA ALA A 536 13.23 -22.67 0.68
C ALA A 536 13.47 -21.24 1.23
N VAL A 537 13.59 -21.08 2.56
CA VAL A 537 13.93 -19.79 3.18
C VAL A 537 15.29 -19.28 2.70
N GLU A 538 16.30 -20.15 2.63
CA GLU A 538 17.64 -19.77 2.15
C GLU A 538 17.60 -19.28 0.69
N GLY A 539 16.88 -19.99 -0.19
CA GLY A 539 16.70 -19.58 -1.59
C GLY A 539 15.95 -18.25 -1.75
N TYR A 540 14.94 -18.02 -0.92
CA TYR A 540 14.20 -16.75 -0.87
C TYR A 540 15.12 -15.58 -0.49
N SER A 541 15.83 -15.69 0.64
CA SER A 541 16.72 -14.62 1.10
C SER A 541 17.88 -14.36 0.15
N ALA A 542 18.42 -15.40 -0.50
CA ALA A 542 19.46 -15.24 -1.51
C ALA A 542 18.96 -14.45 -2.73
N THR A 543 17.76 -14.78 -3.23
CA THR A 543 17.14 -14.07 -4.37
C THR A 543 16.94 -12.60 -4.05
N LEU A 544 16.37 -12.28 -2.89
CA LEU A 544 16.13 -10.89 -2.49
C LEU A 544 17.40 -10.15 -2.07
N SER A 545 18.46 -10.84 -1.66
CA SER A 545 19.76 -10.24 -1.43
C SER A 545 20.38 -9.74 -2.73
N GLU A 546 20.21 -10.48 -3.83
CA GLU A 546 20.70 -10.04 -5.15
C GLU A 546 19.89 -8.86 -5.65
N PHE A 547 18.56 -8.94 -5.59
CA PHE A 547 17.70 -7.82 -5.99
C PHE A 547 17.96 -6.55 -5.15
N SER A 548 18.26 -6.67 -3.86
CA SER A 548 18.68 -5.53 -3.03
C SER A 548 19.94 -4.83 -3.54
N LYS A 549 20.91 -5.58 -4.08
CA LYS A 549 22.11 -4.97 -4.69
C LYS A 549 21.71 -4.17 -5.94
N ASP A 550 20.89 -4.76 -6.81
CA ASP A 550 20.42 -4.10 -8.03
C ASP A 550 19.66 -2.80 -7.72
N VAL A 551 18.80 -2.81 -6.70
CA VAL A 551 18.05 -1.62 -6.26
C VAL A 551 18.98 -0.54 -5.69
N LYS A 552 19.95 -0.92 -4.86
CA LYS A 552 20.94 0.01 -4.27
C LYS A 552 21.86 0.65 -5.30
N GLU A 553 22.09 -0.02 -6.42
CA GLU A 553 22.89 0.51 -7.53
C GLU A 553 22.10 1.45 -8.45
N ARG A 554 20.80 1.67 -8.24
CA ARG A 554 20.02 2.59 -9.08
C ARG A 554 20.48 4.04 -8.89
N ARG A 555 20.61 4.75 -10.01
CA ARG A 555 20.98 6.16 -10.14
C ARG A 555 20.35 6.71 -11.41
N LEU A 556 20.22 8.03 -11.52
CA LEU A 556 19.89 8.63 -12.81
C LEU A 556 21.05 8.39 -13.79
N GLY A 557 20.76 7.85 -14.97
CA GLY A 557 21.75 7.68 -16.04
C GLY A 557 22.08 9.00 -16.73
N ASP A 558 22.96 8.95 -17.75
CA ASP A 558 23.36 10.13 -18.54
C ASP A 558 22.18 10.84 -19.23
N ASN A 559 21.10 10.10 -19.50
CA ASN A 559 19.85 10.63 -20.04
C ASN A 559 18.92 11.25 -18.98
N GLY A 560 19.36 11.32 -17.72
CA GLY A 560 18.59 11.81 -16.59
C GLY A 560 17.48 10.88 -16.13
N LEU A 561 17.48 9.60 -16.54
CA LEU A 561 16.44 8.63 -16.20
C LEU A 561 16.98 7.41 -15.44
N SER A 562 16.16 6.88 -14.54
CA SER A 562 16.29 5.56 -13.90
C SER A 562 14.99 4.79 -14.14
N LEU A 563 15.08 3.59 -14.75
CA LEU A 563 13.89 2.80 -15.15
C LEU A 563 12.89 3.61 -16.00
N GLY A 564 13.38 4.50 -16.87
CA GLY A 564 12.54 5.37 -17.69
C GLY A 564 11.87 6.53 -16.94
N MET A 565 12.19 6.73 -15.65
CA MET A 565 11.67 7.81 -14.82
C MET A 565 12.76 8.83 -14.50
N PRO A 566 12.44 10.13 -14.41
CA PRO A 566 13.38 11.17 -14.02
C PRO A 566 13.62 11.23 -12.49
N PHE A 567 13.40 10.13 -11.77
CA PHE A 567 13.74 9.99 -10.36
C PHE A 567 14.14 8.53 -10.08
N VAL A 568 14.95 8.32 -9.05
CA VAL A 568 15.33 6.97 -8.61
C VAL A 568 14.19 6.38 -7.80
N TRP A 569 13.74 5.19 -8.19
CA TRP A 569 12.73 4.41 -7.47
C TRP A 569 13.38 3.23 -6.75
N ASN A 570 13.28 3.23 -5.42
CA ASN A 570 13.92 2.24 -4.56
C ASN A 570 13.06 1.82 -3.34
N VAL A 571 11.75 2.10 -3.35
CA VAL A 571 10.85 1.78 -2.21
C VAL A 571 10.89 0.29 -1.85
N PHE A 572 11.21 -0.55 -2.85
CA PHE A 572 11.22 -2.00 -2.78
C PHE A 572 12.61 -2.60 -2.57
N ASP A 573 13.60 -1.83 -2.10
CA ASP A 573 14.86 -2.41 -1.64
C ASP A 573 14.56 -3.46 -0.54
N PRO A 574 14.78 -4.76 -0.77
CA PRO A 574 14.40 -5.78 0.19
C PRO A 574 15.08 -5.68 1.56
N SER A 575 16.17 -4.93 1.66
CA SER A 575 16.84 -4.69 2.95
C SER A 575 16.05 -3.75 3.85
N THR A 576 15.34 -2.77 3.30
CA THR A 576 14.64 -1.72 4.05
C THR A 576 13.11 -1.78 3.90
N ALA A 577 12.61 -2.39 2.84
CA ALA A 577 11.18 -2.59 2.62
C ALA A 577 10.61 -3.57 3.67
N PRO A 578 9.49 -3.25 4.32
CA PRO A 578 8.81 -4.17 5.22
C PRO A 578 8.31 -5.43 4.49
N GLY A 579 8.55 -6.60 5.08
CA GLY A 579 7.95 -7.86 4.64
C GLY A 579 6.58 -8.14 5.29
N ILE A 580 6.20 -7.35 6.30
CA ILE A 580 4.94 -7.42 7.04
C ILE A 580 4.11 -6.16 6.83
N LEU A 581 2.86 -6.13 7.31
CA LEU A 581 2.08 -4.90 7.43
C LEU A 581 2.74 -4.07 8.53
N ALA A 582 3.74 -3.25 8.21
CA ALA A 582 4.33 -2.30 9.15
C ALA A 582 3.49 -1.02 9.21
N ALA A 583 3.73 -0.13 10.17
CA ALA A 583 3.06 1.17 10.16
C ALA A 583 3.48 1.92 8.89
#